data_AF-A0A2N2ZP12-F1
#
_entry.id   AF-A0A2N2ZP12-F1
#
_cell.length_a   1.000
_cell.length_b   1.000
_cell.length_c   1.000
_cell.angle_alpha   90.00
_cell.angle_beta   90.00
_cell.angle_gamma   90.00
#
_symmetry.space_group_name_H-M   'P 1'
#
loop_
_entity.id
_entity.type
_entity.pdbx_description
1 polymer ?
#
loop_
_entity_poly.entity_id
_entity_poly.type
_entity_poly.pdbx_seq_one_letter_code
_entity_poly.pdbx_strand_id
1 'polypeptide(L)'
;MGVILFLIAILLSAISLPIGFAYFILKCVFTFQFKKFAIRFNRYFLKLAISIDQMGNVAMQEIFNDTLIKNRDYPFGDEDETISSVIGKNFKFGNLTVFGKALNAILDFLDPNHSLNSIEYLIDLKKTEQSQAVNGKTQKPE
;
A
#
# COMPACT_ATOMS: atom_id res chain seq x y z
N MET A 1 3.64 -17.12 19.42
CA MET A 1 2.89 -17.44 18.18
C MET A 1 3.26 -16.50 17.03
N GLY A 2 3.28 -15.18 17.22
CA GLY A 2 3.59 -14.21 16.15
C GLY A 2 4.90 -14.44 15.38
N VAL A 3 6.02 -14.69 16.09
CA VAL A 3 7.32 -14.95 15.43
C VAL A 3 7.28 -16.16 14.49
N ILE A 4 6.61 -17.24 14.90
CA ILE A 4 6.47 -18.44 14.08
C ILE A 4 5.62 -18.12 12.84
N LEU A 5 4.51 -17.40 13.03
CA LEU A 5 3.63 -17.01 11.94
C LEU A 5 4.37 -16.09 10.93
N PHE A 6 5.20 -15.18 11.42
CA PHE A 6 6.05 -14.31 10.60
C PHE A 6 7.06 -15.11 9.75
N LEU A 7 7.76 -16.08 10.35
CA LEU A 7 8.70 -16.93 9.61
C LEU A 7 7.99 -17.76 8.53
N ILE A 8 6.82 -18.30 8.84
CA ILE A 8 5.98 -19.01 7.87
C ILE A 8 5.53 -18.06 6.76
N ALA A 9 5.08 -16.84 7.10
CA ALA A 9 4.66 -15.84 6.12
C ALA A 9 5.77 -15.44 5.16
N ILE A 10 7.01 -15.27 5.65
CA ILE A 10 8.18 -15.01 4.78
C ILE A 10 8.41 -16.19 3.82
N LEU A 11 8.42 -17.42 4.34
CA LEU A 11 8.65 -18.61 3.51
C LEU A 11 7.58 -18.75 2.42
N LEU A 12 6.30 -18.58 2.79
CA LEU A 12 5.19 -18.63 1.85
C LEU A 12 5.25 -17.49 0.84
N SER A 13 5.60 -16.27 1.26
CA SER A 13 5.73 -15.11 0.38
C SER A 13 6.83 -15.33 -0.66
N ALA A 14 7.99 -15.86 -0.26
CA ALA A 14 9.11 -16.14 -1.14
C ALA A 14 8.74 -17.11 -2.28
N ILE A 15 7.83 -18.06 -2.02
CA ILE A 15 7.36 -19.03 -3.01
C ILE A 15 6.17 -18.49 -3.81
N SER A 16 5.20 -17.84 -3.15
CA SER A 16 3.94 -17.43 -3.78
C SER A 16 4.05 -16.19 -4.65
N LEU A 17 4.89 -15.21 -4.31
CA LEU A 17 5.09 -13.99 -5.12
C LEU A 17 5.57 -14.29 -6.55
N PRO A 18 6.61 -15.10 -6.79
CA PRO A 18 7.04 -15.40 -8.15
C PRO A 18 5.98 -16.18 -8.94
N ILE A 19 5.24 -17.09 -8.29
CA ILE A 19 4.14 -17.84 -8.92
C ILE A 19 3.01 -16.89 -9.34
N GLY A 20 2.59 -15.99 -8.45
CA GLY A 20 1.54 -15.01 -8.72
C GLY A 20 1.93 -14.05 -9.84
N PHE A 21 3.19 -13.60 -9.85
CA PHE A 21 3.73 -12.74 -10.90
C PHE A 21 3.78 -13.46 -12.25
N ALA A 22 4.29 -14.70 -12.29
CA ALA A 22 4.33 -15.51 -13.51
C ALA A 22 2.93 -15.73 -14.11
N TYR A 23 1.94 -16.05 -13.26
CA TYR A 23 0.55 -16.20 -13.68
C TYR A 23 -0.03 -14.88 -14.22
N PHE A 24 0.29 -13.75 -13.58
CA PHE A 24 -0.13 -12.43 -14.07
C PHE A 24 0.41 -12.14 -15.48
N ILE A 25 1.70 -12.39 -15.73
CA ILE A 25 2.32 -12.26 -17.05
C ILE A 25 1.63 -13.18 -18.07
N LEU A 26 1.42 -14.45 -17.72
CA LEU A 26 0.75 -15.42 -18.59
C LEU A 26 -0.65 -14.92 -19.02
N LYS A 27 -1.46 -14.48 -18.04
CA LYS A 27 -2.80 -13.93 -18.29
C LYS A 27 -2.78 -12.68 -19.16
N CYS A 28 -1.76 -11.85 -18.99
CA CYS A 28 -1.54 -10.68 -19.81
C CYS A 28 -1.23 -11.03 -21.27
N VAL A 29 -0.39 -12.04 -21.53
CA VAL A 29 -0.08 -12.51 -22.90
C VAL A 29 -1.33 -13.05 -23.61
N PHE A 30 -2.20 -13.78 -22.90
CA PHE A 30 -3.42 -14.35 -23.49
C PHE A 30 -4.56 -13.34 -23.70
N THR A 31 -4.51 -12.15 -23.07
CA THR A 31 -5.56 -11.15 -23.19
C THR A 31 -5.16 -10.10 -24.24
N PHE A 32 -5.49 -10.33 -25.51
CA PHE A 32 -5.09 -9.54 -26.70
C PHE A 32 -5.61 -8.07 -26.80
N GLN A 33 -5.94 -7.41 -25.69
CA GLN A 33 -6.45 -6.02 -25.70
C GLN A 33 -5.43 -5.03 -25.11
N PHE A 34 -4.52 -4.50 -25.94
CA PHE A 34 -3.42 -3.60 -25.55
C PHE A 34 -3.84 -2.40 -24.66
N LYS A 35 -4.94 -1.70 -24.99
CA LYS A 35 -5.41 -0.56 -24.16
C LYS A 35 -5.85 -0.99 -22.76
N LYS A 36 -6.54 -2.13 -22.63
CA LYS A 36 -6.94 -2.67 -21.32
C LYS A 36 -5.76 -3.29 -20.58
N PHE A 37 -4.76 -3.78 -21.30
CA PHE A 37 -3.52 -4.32 -20.75
C PHE A 37 -2.75 -3.26 -19.97
N ALA A 38 -2.44 -2.09 -20.56
CA ALA A 38 -1.65 -1.06 -19.88
C ALA A 38 -2.29 -0.60 -18.56
N ILE A 39 -3.62 -0.41 -18.55
CA ILE A 39 -4.38 -0.02 -17.35
C ILE A 39 -4.36 -1.14 -16.31
N ARG A 40 -4.53 -2.40 -16.72
CA ARG A 40 -4.49 -3.57 -15.80
C ARG A 40 -3.09 -3.76 -15.21
N PHE A 41 -2.06 -3.59 -16.02
CA PHE A 41 -0.66 -3.66 -15.63
C PHE A 41 -0.34 -2.58 -14.60
N ASN A 42 -0.65 -1.32 -14.90
CA ASN A 42 -0.45 -0.22 -13.96
C ASN A 42 -1.16 -0.48 -12.61
N ARG A 43 -2.43 -0.91 -12.63
CA ARG A 43 -3.16 -1.23 -11.40
C ARG A 43 -2.55 -2.37 -10.60
N TYR A 44 -2.00 -3.38 -11.26
CA TYR A 44 -1.35 -4.49 -10.57
C TYR A 44 -0.11 -4.03 -9.80
N PHE A 45 0.78 -3.28 -10.46
CA PHE A 45 1.98 -2.73 -9.81
C PHE A 45 1.64 -1.71 -8.74
N LEU A 46 0.61 -0.90 -8.95
CA LEU A 46 0.13 0.05 -7.95
C LEU A 46 -0.34 -0.66 -6.67
N LYS A 47 -1.11 -1.74 -6.80
CA LYS A 47 -1.50 -2.56 -5.63
C LYS A 47 -0.30 -3.16 -4.91
N LEU A 48 0.69 -3.67 -5.65
CA LEU A 48 1.92 -4.17 -5.05
C LEU A 48 2.70 -3.08 -4.31
N ALA A 49 2.81 -1.89 -4.90
CA ALA A 49 3.47 -0.75 -4.26
C ALA A 49 2.80 -0.36 -2.94
N ILE A 50 1.46 -0.31 -2.91
CA ILE A 50 0.69 -0.04 -1.68
C ILE A 50 0.94 -1.13 -0.63
N SER A 51 0.89 -2.41 -1.01
CA SER A 51 1.14 -3.50 -0.06
C SER A 51 2.54 -3.47 0.52
N ILE A 52 3.55 -3.10 -0.28
CA ILE A 52 4.93 -2.93 0.20
C ILE A 52 5.02 -1.72 1.14
N ASP A 53 4.36 -0.61 0.82
CA ASP A 53 4.32 0.60 1.65
C ASP A 53 3.63 0.32 3.00
N GLN A 54 2.50 -0.40 3.01
CA GLN A 54 1.82 -0.87 4.22
C GLN A 54 2.70 -1.81 5.06
N MET A 55 3.37 -2.78 4.42
CA MET A 55 4.32 -3.65 5.13
C MET A 55 5.45 -2.83 5.77
N GLY A 56 5.95 -1.81 5.07
CA GLY A 56 6.95 -0.88 5.59
C GLY A 56 6.46 -0.10 6.81
N ASN A 57 5.20 0.36 6.79
CA ASN A 57 4.56 1.05 7.93
C ASN A 57 4.60 0.19 9.20
N VAL A 58 4.25 -1.09 9.09
CA VAL A 58 4.29 -2.04 10.22
C VAL A 58 5.72 -2.37 10.62
N ALA A 59 6.57 -2.73 9.66
CA ALA A 59 7.92 -3.22 9.94
C ALA A 59 8.83 -2.16 10.58
N MET A 60 8.64 -0.89 10.21
CA MET A 60 9.46 0.24 10.69
C MET A 60 8.78 1.04 11.81
N GLN A 61 7.63 0.58 12.32
CA GLN A 61 6.78 1.36 13.22
C GLN A 61 7.53 1.95 14.41
N GLU A 62 8.41 1.18 15.06
CA GLU A 62 9.13 1.65 16.27
C GLU A 62 10.10 2.76 15.90
N ILE A 63 10.89 2.56 14.86
CA ILE A 63 11.87 3.54 14.38
C ILE A 63 11.14 4.82 13.93
N PHE A 64 10.07 4.69 13.15
CA PHE A 64 9.36 5.85 12.61
C PHE A 64 8.58 6.61 13.68
N ASN A 65 7.96 5.93 14.63
CA ASN A 65 7.29 6.57 15.75
C ASN A 65 8.25 7.36 16.64
N ASP A 66 9.50 6.90 16.80
CA ASP A 66 10.47 7.58 17.65
C ASP A 66 11.25 8.69 16.92
N THR A 67 11.37 8.61 15.59
CA THR A 67 12.23 9.54 14.82
C THR A 67 11.47 10.55 13.97
N LEU A 68 10.28 10.20 13.45
CA LEU A 68 9.58 11.00 12.43
C LEU A 68 8.42 11.84 12.98
N ILE A 69 7.86 11.48 14.13
CA ILE A 69 6.73 12.18 14.76
C ILE A 69 7.08 12.69 16.16
N LYS A 70 6.42 13.76 16.60
CA LYS A 70 6.69 14.39 17.91
C LYS A 70 5.91 13.71 19.03
N ASN A 71 4.70 13.23 18.71
CA ASN A 71 3.83 12.48 19.62
C ASN A 71 3.15 11.34 18.85
N ARG A 72 2.45 10.45 19.56
CA ARG A 72 1.80 9.26 18.99
C ARG A 72 0.30 9.44 18.73
N ASP A 73 -0.16 10.66 18.39
CA ASP A 73 -1.57 10.91 18.05
C ASP A 73 -1.97 10.24 16.72
N TYR A 74 -1.02 10.13 15.77
CA TYR A 74 -1.17 9.41 14.50
C TYR A 74 0.06 8.50 14.28
N PRO A 75 0.14 7.36 14.98
CA PRO A 75 1.33 6.51 14.95
C PRO A 75 1.44 5.70 13.66
N PHE A 76 2.67 5.33 13.29
CA PHE A 76 2.97 4.26 12.36
C PHE A 76 2.63 2.90 12.99
N GLY A 77 2.34 1.91 12.15
CA GLY A 77 2.13 0.52 12.57
C GLY A 77 0.78 -0.09 12.20
N ASP A 78 -0.16 0.70 11.69
CA ASP A 78 -1.43 0.18 11.17
C ASP A 78 -1.21 -0.55 9.82
N GLU A 79 -1.46 -1.86 9.80
CA GLU A 79 -1.30 -2.71 8.60
C GLU A 79 -2.19 -2.31 7.42
N ASP A 80 -3.24 -1.52 7.68
CA ASP A 80 -4.18 -1.03 6.68
C ASP A 80 -3.84 0.39 6.19
N GLU A 81 -2.70 0.97 6.61
CA GLU A 81 -2.21 2.30 6.24
C GLU A 81 -0.79 2.28 5.65
N THR A 82 -0.55 3.20 4.70
CA THR A 82 0.76 3.39 4.07
C THR A 82 1.62 4.38 4.85
N ILE A 83 2.96 4.31 4.69
CA ILE A 83 3.89 5.29 5.29
C ILE A 83 3.53 6.70 4.82
N SER A 84 3.27 6.84 3.51
CA SER A 84 2.84 8.08 2.87
C SER A 84 1.61 8.70 3.53
N SER A 85 0.59 7.90 3.88
CA SER A 85 -0.65 8.36 4.50
C SER A 85 -0.44 8.82 5.94
N VAL A 86 0.34 8.06 6.71
CA VAL A 86 0.70 8.41 8.10
C VAL A 86 1.52 9.71 8.12
N ILE A 87 2.51 9.84 7.23
CA ILE A 87 3.29 11.09 7.06
C ILE A 87 2.36 12.25 6.71
N GLY A 88 1.42 12.06 5.77
CA GLY A 88 0.45 13.08 5.36
C GLY A 88 -0.43 13.57 6.51
N LYS A 89 -0.98 12.65 7.32
CA LYS A 89 -1.77 13.01 8.52
C LYS A 89 -0.92 13.81 9.51
N ASN A 90 0.27 13.31 9.84
CA ASN A 90 1.16 13.98 10.77
C ASN A 90 1.64 15.35 10.24
N PHE A 91 1.84 15.50 8.93
CA PHE A 91 2.15 16.79 8.32
C PHE A 91 0.99 17.78 8.48
N LYS A 92 -0.24 17.35 8.16
CA LYS A 92 -1.46 18.16 8.26
C LYS A 92 -1.69 18.71 9.68
N PHE A 93 -1.38 17.93 10.70
CA PHE A 93 -1.53 18.33 12.11
C PHE A 93 -0.25 18.88 12.75
N GLY A 94 0.81 19.11 11.97
CA GLY A 94 2.06 19.69 12.48
C GLY A 94 2.84 18.79 13.44
N ASN A 95 2.59 17.48 13.41
CA ASN A 95 3.18 16.48 14.31
C ASN A 95 4.50 15.87 13.79
N LEU A 96 4.99 16.26 12.60
CA LEU A 96 6.28 15.76 12.11
C LEU A 96 7.48 16.41 12.79
N THR A 97 8.51 15.61 13.08
CA THR A 97 9.86 16.08 13.44
C THR A 97 10.56 16.69 12.22
N VAL A 98 11.81 17.16 12.40
CA VAL A 98 12.64 17.62 11.28
C VAL A 98 12.89 16.49 10.29
N PHE A 99 13.19 15.28 10.79
CA PHE A 99 13.37 14.09 9.95
C PHE A 99 12.07 13.69 9.23
N GLY A 100 10.92 13.74 9.93
CA GLY A 100 9.62 13.50 9.31
C GLY A 100 9.32 14.48 8.17
N LYS A 101 9.63 15.77 8.35
CA LYS A 101 9.48 16.79 7.30
C LYS A 101 10.44 16.55 6.13
N ALA A 102 11.67 16.12 6.39
CA ALA A 102 12.62 15.78 5.34
C ALA A 102 12.12 14.58 4.51
N LEU A 103 11.58 13.55 5.16
CA LEU A 103 10.95 12.43 4.45
C LEU A 103 9.74 12.87 3.63
N ASN A 104 8.87 13.72 4.20
CA ASN A 104 7.75 14.28 3.44
C ASN A 104 8.21 15.03 2.18
N ALA A 105 9.28 15.83 2.28
CA ALA A 105 9.83 16.55 1.13
C ALA A 105 10.41 15.61 0.06
N ILE A 106 11.00 14.48 0.45
CA ILE A 106 11.46 13.45 -0.51
C ILE A 106 10.24 12.85 -1.24
N LEU A 107 9.16 12.54 -0.53
CA LEU A 107 7.94 12.02 -1.14
C LEU A 107 7.31 13.05 -2.10
N ASP A 108 7.21 14.31 -1.69
CA ASP A 108 6.67 15.39 -2.53
C ASP A 108 7.55 15.72 -3.75
N PHE A 109 8.85 15.43 -3.68
CA PHE A 109 9.75 15.56 -4.84
C PHE A 109 9.52 14.47 -5.88
N LEU A 110 9.19 13.24 -5.46
CA LEU A 110 8.90 12.14 -6.37
C LEU A 110 7.52 12.28 -7.03
N ASP A 111 6.55 12.78 -6.28
CA ASP A 111 5.19 13.02 -6.75
C ASP A 111 4.59 14.23 -5.99
N PRO A 112 4.22 15.34 -6.66
CA PRO A 112 3.74 16.52 -5.96
C PRO A 112 2.52 16.26 -5.06
N ASN A 113 2.63 16.65 -3.78
CA ASN A 113 1.62 16.40 -2.74
C ASN A 113 1.35 14.92 -2.48
N HIS A 114 2.34 14.04 -2.72
CA HIS A 114 2.20 12.60 -2.59
C HIS A 114 1.56 12.18 -1.26
N SER A 115 2.10 12.69 -0.15
CA SER A 115 1.66 12.31 1.19
C SER A 115 0.21 12.75 1.46
N LEU A 116 -0.20 13.93 1.01
CA LEU A 116 -1.57 14.41 1.19
C LEU A 116 -2.56 13.64 0.30
N ASN A 117 -2.20 13.39 -0.96
CA ASN A 117 -3.02 12.63 -1.90
C ASN A 117 -3.22 11.19 -1.42
N SER A 118 -2.21 10.59 -0.78
CA SER A 118 -2.26 9.22 -0.29
C SER A 118 -3.31 8.99 0.82
N ILE A 119 -3.69 10.05 1.56
CA ILE A 119 -4.75 9.99 2.57
C ILE A 119 -6.09 9.65 1.92
N GLU A 120 -6.44 10.36 0.84
CA GLU A 120 -7.71 10.19 0.12
C GLU A 120 -7.71 8.96 -0.77
N TYR A 121 -6.57 8.67 -1.40
CA TYR A 121 -6.40 7.55 -2.30
C TYR A 121 -6.69 6.18 -1.64
N LEU A 122 -6.22 5.95 -0.40
CA LEU A 122 -6.53 4.72 0.34
C LEU A 122 -8.03 4.58 0.65
N ILE A 123 -8.71 5.69 0.93
CA ILE A 123 -10.15 5.70 1.21
C ILE A 123 -10.93 5.28 -0.04
N ASP A 124 -10.57 5.83 -1.20
CA ASP A 124 -11.28 5.56 -2.45
C ASP A 124 -11.01 4.16 -3.01
N LEU A 125 -9.81 3.61 -2.79
CA LEU A 125 -9.54 2.20 -3.07
C LEU A 125 -10.42 1.28 -2.23
N LYS A 126 -10.51 1.49 -0.91
CA LYS A 126 -11.34 0.69 -0.01
C LYS A 126 -12.81 0.75 -0.43
N LYS A 127 -13.34 1.93 -0.79
CA LYS A 127 -14.71 2.07 -1.33
C LYS A 127 -14.92 1.30 -2.64
N THR A 128 -13.95 1.34 -3.54
CA THR A 128 -14.04 0.66 -4.84
C THR A 128 -14.03 -0.86 -4.66
N GLU A 129 -13.18 -1.39 -3.78
CA GLU A 129 -13.12 -2.82 -3.47
C GLU A 129 -14.40 -3.31 -2.77
N GLN A 130 -14.95 -2.54 -1.84
CA GLN A 130 -16.25 -2.84 -1.21
C GLN A 130 -17.39 -2.83 -2.24
N SER A 131 -17.43 -1.86 -3.14
CA SER A 131 -18.45 -1.77 -4.20
C SER A 131 -18.37 -2.95 -5.18
N GLN A 132 -17.16 -3.43 -5.49
CA GLN A 132 -16.94 -4.61 -6.32
C GLN A 132 -17.28 -5.92 -5.59
N ALA A 133 -17.01 -6.02 -4.29
CA ALA A 133 -17.38 -7.19 -3.48
C ALA A 133 -18.90 -7.33 -3.29
N VAL A 134 -19.63 -6.21 -3.26
CA VAL A 134 -21.11 -6.19 -3.22
C VAL A 134 -21.72 -6.60 -4.57
N ASN A 135 -21.20 -6.08 -5.68
CA ASN A 135 -21.69 -6.42 -7.03
C ASN A 135 -21.20 -7.78 -7.57
N GLY A 136 -20.11 -8.33 -7.03
CA GLY A 136 -19.56 -9.65 -7.42
C GLY A 136 -20.34 -10.84 -6.86
N LYS A 137 -21.26 -10.64 -5.91
CA LYS A 137 -22.14 -11.71 -5.39
C LYS A 137 -23.38 -11.97 -6.25
N THR A 138 -23.61 -11.18 -7.31
CA THR A 138 -24.77 -11.29 -8.22
C THR A 138 -24.47 -11.95 -9.56
N GLN A 139 -23.24 -12.42 -9.80
CA GLN A 139 -22.89 -13.19 -11.00
C GLN A 139 -22.27 -14.54 -10.60
N LYS A 140 -23.10 -15.45 -10.12
CA LYS A 140 -22.83 -16.88 -10.24
C LYS A 140 -23.45 -17.32 -11.57
N PRO A 141 -22.68 -17.78 -12.56
CA PRO A 141 -23.29 -18.35 -13.76
C PRO A 141 -23.99 -19.65 -13.37
N GLU A 142 -25.29 -19.71 -13.64
CA GLU A 142 -26.02 -20.98 -13.84
C GLU A 142 -25.47 -21.70 -15.08
#